data_AF-U4TLR9-F1
#
_entry.id   AF-U4TLR9-F1
#
_cell.length_a   1.000
_cell.length_b   1.000
_cell.length_c   1.000
_cell.angle_alpha   90.00
_cell.angle_beta   90.00
_cell.angle_gamma   90.00
#
_symmetry.space_group_name_H-M   'P 1'
#
loop_
_entity.id
_entity.type
_entity.pdbx_description
1 polymer ?
#
loop_
_entity_poly.entity_id
_entity_poly.type
_entity_poly.pdbx_seq_one_letter_code
_entity_poly.pdbx_strand_id
1 'polypeptide(L)'
;MGALIMKALSIKQPYAWDIILGDKPYEYRTWRPGAVRQFLLVSASQPSRDDFGLGLANGYALAIVDITGTPQADAEGMYAWPVRVKNLVTPFPVKGRLHFYDVPDDQIVARPDLADDLKEYQKTGTIGEDSQLYRDYLAVLDTVGWAQMPRKYQKIYSATQDWHQVAEAWVKGHGG
;
A
#
# COMPACT_ATOMS: atom_id res chain seq x y z
N MET A 1 -15.82 -23.62 15.48
CA MET A 1 -14.60 -23.41 14.68
C MET A 1 -14.26 -21.93 14.79
N GLY A 2 -13.06 -21.58 15.26
CA GLY A 2 -12.64 -20.17 15.32
C GLY A 2 -12.54 -19.59 13.92
N ALA A 3 -12.85 -18.31 13.74
CA ALA A 3 -12.56 -17.60 12.50
C ALA A 3 -11.08 -17.75 12.17
N LEU A 4 -10.75 -18.05 10.92
CA LEU A 4 -9.37 -17.99 10.44
C LEU A 4 -8.93 -16.52 10.47
N ILE A 5 -7.68 -16.27 10.87
CA ILE A 5 -7.15 -14.93 11.12
C ILE A 5 -5.83 -14.76 10.37
N MET A 6 -5.72 -13.68 9.60
CA MET A 6 -4.50 -13.28 8.92
C MET A 6 -3.78 -12.18 9.72
N LYS A 7 -2.45 -12.28 9.79
CA LYS A 7 -1.63 -11.16 10.27
C LYS A 7 -1.62 -10.06 9.23
N ALA A 8 -1.83 -8.82 9.65
CA ALA A 8 -1.76 -7.63 8.84
C ALA A 8 -0.64 -6.70 9.33
N LEU A 9 -0.06 -5.93 8.41
CA LEU A 9 0.97 -4.95 8.71
C LEU A 9 0.64 -3.62 8.02
N SER A 10 0.61 -2.54 8.79
CA SER A 10 0.46 -1.20 8.25
C SER A 10 1.81 -0.67 7.74
N ILE A 11 1.84 -0.25 6.47
CA ILE A 11 2.99 0.36 5.80
C ILE A 11 2.54 1.71 5.23
N LYS A 12 3.33 2.77 5.46
CA LYS A 12 2.99 4.11 4.96
C LYS A 12 3.10 4.17 3.44
N GLN A 13 2.25 4.98 2.82
CA GLN A 13 2.50 5.40 1.44
C GLN A 13 3.72 6.35 1.37
N PRO A 14 4.49 6.34 0.26
CA PRO A 14 4.29 5.53 -0.96
C PRO A 14 4.79 4.09 -0.85
N TYR A 15 5.51 3.72 0.22
CA TYR A 15 6.17 2.41 0.32
C TYR A 15 5.24 1.19 0.24
N ALA A 16 3.97 1.30 0.66
CA ALA A 16 3.00 0.23 0.47
C ALA A 16 2.72 0.01 -1.03
N TRP A 17 2.61 1.10 -1.80
CA TRP A 17 2.49 1.05 -3.25
C TRP A 17 3.76 0.54 -3.94
N ASP A 18 4.94 0.96 -3.50
CA ASP A 18 6.21 0.49 -4.06
C ASP A 18 6.38 -1.04 -3.91
N ILE A 19 5.85 -1.63 -2.82
CA ILE A 19 5.81 -3.09 -2.66
C ILE A 19 4.88 -3.73 -3.70
N ILE A 20 3.76 -3.08 -4.02
CA ILE A 20 2.80 -3.54 -5.03
C ILE A 20 3.38 -3.45 -6.43
N LEU A 21 4.11 -2.38 -6.74
CA LEU A 21 4.82 -2.22 -8.02
C LEU A 21 6.03 -3.14 -8.14
N GLY A 22 6.57 -3.62 -7.02
CA GLY A 22 7.79 -4.44 -6.98
C GLY A 22 9.07 -3.63 -6.91
N ASP A 23 8.99 -2.30 -6.90
CA ASP A 23 10.11 -1.37 -6.75
C ASP A 23 10.73 -1.43 -5.35
N LYS A 24 9.95 -1.86 -4.36
CA LYS A 24 10.41 -2.12 -2.99
C LYS A 24 10.37 -3.63 -2.67
N PRO A 25 11.42 -4.39 -3.02
CA PRO A 25 11.48 -5.83 -2.77
C PRO A 25 11.79 -6.19 -1.31
N TYR A 26 12.06 -5.20 -0.45
CA TYR A 26 12.35 -5.40 0.96
C TYR A 26 11.53 -4.45 1.85
N GLU A 27 10.88 -5.01 2.86
CA GLU A 27 10.30 -4.25 3.97
C GLU A 27 11.29 -4.20 5.14
N TYR A 28 11.55 -3.00 5.70
CA TYR A 28 12.55 -2.82 6.75
C TYR A 28 11.88 -2.60 8.11
N ARG A 29 12.28 -3.36 9.13
CA ARG A 29 11.74 -3.24 10.50
C ARG A 29 12.83 -3.42 11.54
N THR A 30 12.68 -2.75 12.68
CA THR A 30 13.54 -2.95 13.88
C THR A 30 13.35 -4.32 14.55
N TRP A 31 12.48 -5.18 14.02
CA TRP A 31 12.11 -6.47 14.59
C TRP A 31 11.95 -7.52 13.49
N ARG A 32 12.04 -8.80 13.86
CA ARG A 32 11.88 -9.95 12.96
C ARG A 32 10.41 -10.37 12.87
N PRO A 33 9.93 -10.92 11.73
CA PRO A 33 8.53 -11.30 11.56
C PRO A 33 8.11 -12.54 12.37
N GLY A 34 9.06 -13.21 13.06
CA GLY A 34 8.79 -14.44 13.80
C GLY A 34 8.36 -15.58 12.89
N ALA A 35 7.23 -16.21 13.22
CA ALA A 35 6.65 -17.29 12.43
C ALA A 35 5.81 -16.79 11.23
N VAL A 36 5.57 -15.48 11.11
CA VAL A 36 4.76 -14.92 10.02
C VAL A 36 5.53 -15.03 8.71
N ARG A 37 4.93 -15.68 7.71
CA ARG A 37 5.47 -15.85 6.35
C ARG A 37 4.62 -15.20 5.27
N GLN A 38 3.43 -14.75 5.64
CA GLN A 38 2.51 -14.04 4.78
C GLN A 38 1.72 -13.06 5.62
N PHE A 39 1.44 -11.88 5.09
CA PHE A 39 0.66 -10.87 5.78
C PHE A 39 -0.22 -10.06 4.82
N LEU A 40 -1.30 -9.49 5.36
CA LEU A 40 -2.12 -8.50 4.67
C LEU A 40 -1.40 -7.15 4.73
N LEU A 41 -1.01 -6.64 3.58
CA LEU A 41 -0.50 -5.29 3.42
C LEU A 41 -1.64 -4.30 3.56
N VAL A 42 -1.51 -3.39 4.51
CA VAL A 42 -2.46 -2.30 4.74
C VAL A 42 -1.73 -0.97 4.58
N SER A 43 -2.25 -0.05 3.76
CA SER A 43 -1.74 1.31 3.76
C SER A 43 -2.02 1.95 5.12
N ALA A 44 -0.99 2.51 5.77
CA ALA A 44 -1.17 3.16 7.06
C ALA A 44 -2.12 4.35 6.93
N SER A 45 -2.96 4.59 7.95
CA SER A 45 -3.91 5.71 7.93
C SER A 45 -3.22 7.09 7.98
N GLN A 46 -2.01 7.14 8.54
CA GLN A 46 -1.22 8.36 8.60
C GLN A 46 -0.30 8.43 7.38
N PRO A 47 -0.45 9.45 6.51
CA PRO A 47 0.45 9.66 5.38
C PRO A 47 1.90 9.89 5.84
N SER A 48 2.85 9.72 4.92
CA SER A 48 4.24 10.09 5.18
C SER A 48 4.40 11.62 5.23
N ARG A 49 5.56 12.08 5.72
CA ARG A 49 5.89 13.51 5.71
C ARG A 49 6.26 13.98 4.31
N ASP A 50 6.84 13.09 3.52
CA ASP A 50 7.36 13.39 2.20
C ASP A 50 6.25 13.40 1.15
N ASP A 51 5.17 12.64 1.39
CA ASP A 51 4.06 12.54 0.46
C ASP A 51 2.76 12.04 1.15
N PHE A 52 1.61 12.57 0.68
CA PHE A 52 0.27 12.05 0.94
C PHE A 52 -0.05 10.78 0.11
N GLY A 53 0.99 10.10 -0.40
CA GLY A 53 0.87 8.95 -1.26
C GLY A 53 0.29 9.28 -2.63
N LEU A 54 0.55 10.46 -3.20
CA LEU A 54 0.07 10.85 -4.54
C LEU A 54 -1.46 10.71 -4.74
N GLY A 55 -2.25 10.87 -3.68
CA GLY A 55 -3.70 10.66 -3.77
C GLY A 55 -4.14 9.19 -3.71
N LEU A 56 -3.26 8.27 -3.32
CA LEU A 56 -3.59 6.88 -3.00
C LEU A 56 -4.32 6.77 -1.65
N ALA A 57 -5.18 5.75 -1.53
CA ALA A 57 -5.92 5.49 -0.31
C ALA A 57 -5.01 5.11 0.87
N ASN A 58 -5.21 5.78 2.01
CA ASN A 58 -4.62 5.46 3.31
C ASN A 58 -5.63 4.71 4.18
N GLY A 59 -5.15 3.77 5.00
CA GLY A 59 -5.99 2.98 5.91
C GLY A 59 -6.76 1.85 5.23
N TYR A 60 -6.25 1.31 4.12
CA TYR A 60 -6.93 0.26 3.33
C TYR A 60 -6.08 -0.99 3.20
N ALA A 61 -6.72 -2.15 3.23
CA ALA A 61 -6.11 -3.41 2.82
C ALA A 61 -5.89 -3.40 1.30
N LEU A 62 -4.69 -3.79 0.86
CA LEU A 62 -4.27 -3.67 -0.54
C LEU A 62 -3.88 -5.02 -1.16
N ALA A 63 -3.08 -5.82 -0.46
CA ALA A 63 -2.53 -7.05 -1.01
C ALA A 63 -2.21 -8.09 0.07
N ILE A 64 -2.18 -9.36 -0.33
CA ILE A 64 -1.53 -10.44 0.39
C ILE A 64 -0.06 -10.46 -0.06
N VAL A 65 0.85 -10.39 0.89
CA VAL A 65 2.30 -10.32 0.65
C VAL A 65 3.00 -11.50 1.33
N ASP A 66 3.85 -12.18 0.58
CA ASP A 66 4.71 -13.25 1.10
C ASP A 66 6.05 -12.68 1.57
N ILE A 67 6.57 -13.20 2.68
CA ILE A 67 7.96 -13.04 3.12
C ILE A 67 8.74 -14.23 2.55
N THR A 68 9.43 -14.00 1.44
CA THR A 68 9.93 -15.07 0.55
C THR A 68 11.26 -15.69 0.98
N GLY A 69 11.91 -15.14 2.00
CA GLY A 69 13.22 -15.58 2.47
C GLY A 69 13.47 -15.26 3.93
N THR A 70 14.73 -15.44 4.35
CA THR A 70 15.16 -15.16 5.73
C THR A 70 15.50 -13.67 5.89
N PRO A 71 14.84 -12.94 6.79
CA PRO A 71 15.18 -11.55 7.07
C PRO A 71 16.63 -11.40 7.54
N GLN A 72 17.35 -10.50 6.88
CA GLN A 72 18.75 -10.17 7.16
C GLN A 72 18.82 -8.84 7.92
N ALA A 73 19.73 -8.71 8.87
CA ALA A 73 19.99 -7.43 9.51
C ALA A 73 20.93 -6.60 8.62
N ASP A 74 20.67 -5.30 8.46
CA ASP A 74 21.63 -4.35 7.92
C ASP A 74 22.58 -3.81 9.00
N ALA A 75 23.51 -2.94 8.60
CA ALA A 75 24.53 -2.38 9.48
C ALA A 75 23.93 -1.52 10.59
N GLU A 76 22.74 -0.96 10.36
CA GLU A 76 21.98 -0.11 11.27
C GLU A 76 21.08 -0.93 12.21
N GLY A 77 21.09 -2.25 12.12
CA GLY A 77 20.31 -3.16 12.98
C GLY A 77 18.84 -3.30 12.56
N MET A 78 18.47 -2.83 11.37
CA MET A 78 17.15 -3.07 10.79
C MET A 78 17.13 -4.41 10.07
N TYR A 79 16.02 -5.13 10.20
CA TYR A 79 15.79 -6.36 9.45
C TYR A 79 15.15 -6.03 8.10
N ALA A 80 15.85 -6.37 7.01
CA ALA A 80 15.32 -6.38 5.66
C ALA A 80 14.55 -7.68 5.40
N TRP A 81 13.24 -7.58 5.24
CA TRP A 81 12.36 -8.71 4.96
C TRP A 81 12.15 -8.80 3.45
N PRO A 82 12.65 -9.85 2.76
CA PRO A 82 12.37 -10.01 1.34
C PRO A 82 10.88 -10.27 1.14
N VAL A 83 10.20 -9.42 0.37
CA VAL A 83 8.75 -9.46 0.18
C VAL A 83 8.36 -9.57 -1.29
N ARG A 84 7.19 -10.19 -1.55
CA ARG A 84 6.58 -10.25 -2.88
C ARG A 84 5.06 -10.24 -2.74
N VAL A 85 4.37 -9.48 -3.60
CA VAL A 85 2.91 -9.58 -3.70
C VAL A 85 2.52 -10.95 -4.22
N LYS A 86 1.66 -11.64 -3.46
CA LYS A 86 1.03 -12.90 -3.87
C LYS A 86 -0.25 -12.64 -4.65
N ASN A 87 -1.13 -11.80 -4.11
CA ASN A 87 -2.38 -11.37 -4.73
C ASN A 87 -2.72 -9.96 -4.26
N LEU A 88 -3.37 -9.16 -5.11
CA LEU A 88 -4.15 -8.02 -4.63
C LEU A 88 -5.36 -8.54 -3.82
N VAL A 89 -5.97 -7.67 -3.04
CA VAL A 89 -7.28 -7.94 -2.42
C VAL A 89 -8.29 -6.89 -2.86
N THR A 90 -9.58 -7.18 -2.82
CA THR A 90 -10.59 -6.12 -2.95
C THR A 90 -10.34 -5.10 -1.84
N PRO A 91 -10.10 -3.81 -2.14
CA PRO A 91 -9.77 -2.85 -1.11
C PRO A 91 -10.88 -2.67 -0.09
N PHE A 92 -10.53 -2.65 1.19
CA PHE A 92 -11.47 -2.35 2.28
C PHE A 92 -10.78 -1.59 3.41
N PRO A 93 -11.51 -0.74 4.16
CA PRO A 93 -10.92 0.04 5.24
C PRO A 93 -10.49 -0.87 6.40
N VAL A 94 -9.27 -0.68 6.88
CA VAL A 94 -8.70 -1.40 8.03
C VAL A 94 -8.11 -0.41 9.03
N LYS A 95 -8.54 -0.51 10.28
CA LYS A 95 -7.92 0.25 11.37
C LYS A 95 -6.55 -0.34 11.71
N GLY A 96 -5.50 0.32 11.22
CA GLY A 96 -4.11 -0.08 11.46
C GLY A 96 -3.70 -0.11 12.94
N ARG A 97 -2.64 -0.86 13.24
CA ARG A 97 -2.01 -0.96 14.57
C ARG A 97 -0.48 -1.04 14.43
N LEU A 98 0.23 -0.80 15.53
CA LEU A 98 1.66 -1.09 15.61
C LEU A 98 1.91 -2.61 15.57
N HIS A 99 3.03 -3.00 14.96
CA HIS A 99 3.40 -4.40 14.72
C HIS A 99 2.34 -5.18 13.93
N PHE A 100 2.45 -6.51 13.90
CA PHE A 100 1.41 -7.34 13.31
C PHE A 100 0.13 -7.30 14.15
N TYR A 101 -1.00 -7.25 13.48
CA TYR A 101 -2.32 -7.35 14.09
C TYR A 101 -3.23 -8.28 13.30
N ASP A 102 -4.34 -8.68 13.92
CA ASP A 102 -5.24 -9.68 13.39
C ASP A 102 -6.35 -9.04 12.55
N VAL A 103 -6.57 -9.60 11.35
CA VAL A 103 -7.71 -9.31 10.48
C VAL A 103 -8.43 -10.63 10.18
N PRO A 104 -9.75 -10.71 10.39
CA PRO A 104 -10.53 -11.88 10.02
C PRO A 104 -10.45 -12.20 8.53
N ASP A 105 -10.23 -13.47 8.20
CA ASP A 105 -10.08 -13.94 6.81
C ASP A 105 -11.36 -13.71 5.99
N ASP A 106 -12.53 -13.70 6.62
CA ASP A 106 -13.81 -13.45 5.96
C ASP A 106 -13.96 -12.02 5.39
N GLN A 107 -13.10 -11.08 5.82
CA GLN A 107 -13.00 -9.74 5.25
C GLN A 107 -12.06 -9.70 4.03
N ILE A 108 -11.22 -10.71 3.84
CA ILE A 108 -10.13 -10.68 2.86
C ILE A 108 -10.55 -11.41 1.59
N VAL A 109 -10.93 -10.63 0.57
CA VAL A 109 -11.24 -11.17 -0.76
C VAL A 109 -10.01 -11.03 -1.66
N ALA A 110 -9.27 -12.12 -1.85
CA ALA A 110 -8.12 -12.14 -2.77
C ALA A 110 -8.58 -11.97 -4.24
N ARG A 111 -7.77 -11.27 -5.03
CA ARG A 111 -8.02 -10.94 -6.44
C ARG A 111 -6.95 -11.51 -7.37
N PRO A 112 -6.83 -12.85 -7.49
CA PRO A 112 -5.89 -13.48 -8.43
C PRO A 112 -6.24 -13.19 -9.90
N ASP A 113 -7.49 -12.82 -10.17
CA ASP A 113 -7.98 -12.37 -11.48
C ASP A 113 -7.28 -11.10 -11.97
N LEU A 114 -6.74 -10.28 -11.06
CA LEU A 114 -6.02 -9.05 -11.42
C LEU A 114 -4.52 -9.27 -11.66
N ALA A 115 -4.02 -10.51 -11.56
CA ALA A 115 -2.58 -10.78 -11.55
C ALA A 115 -1.88 -10.44 -12.87
N ASP A 116 -2.52 -10.67 -14.01
CA ASP A 116 -1.92 -10.40 -15.32
C ASP A 116 -1.94 -8.90 -15.65
N ASP A 117 -3.06 -8.21 -15.41
CA ASP A 117 -3.14 -6.75 -15.49
C ASP A 117 -2.10 -6.08 -14.58
N LEU A 118 -1.89 -6.60 -13.35
CA LEU A 118 -0.90 -6.06 -12.44
C LEU A 118 0.52 -6.22 -13.00
N LYS A 119 0.87 -7.37 -13.59
CA LYS A 119 2.19 -7.56 -14.23
C LYS A 119 2.40 -6.61 -15.40
N GLU A 120 1.36 -6.38 -16.20
CA GLU A 120 1.41 -5.40 -17.28
C GLU A 120 1.67 -4.01 -16.72
N TYR A 121 0.86 -3.59 -15.75
CA TYR A 121 0.98 -2.29 -15.10
C TYR A 121 2.36 -2.07 -14.44
N GLN A 122 2.91 -3.08 -13.76
CA GLN A 122 4.27 -3.06 -13.21
C GLN A 122 5.35 -2.84 -14.29
N LYS A 123 5.14 -3.39 -15.50
CA LYS A 123 6.11 -3.32 -16.59
C LYS A 123 6.03 -1.99 -17.35
N THR A 124 4.83 -1.46 -17.53
CA THR A 124 4.57 -0.31 -18.42
C THR A 124 4.32 0.99 -17.66
N GLY A 125 4.00 0.92 -16.37
CA GLY A 125 3.51 2.03 -15.57
C GLY A 125 2.11 2.52 -15.97
N THR A 126 1.44 1.85 -16.92
CA THR A 126 0.15 2.28 -17.48
C THR A 126 -0.75 1.07 -17.75
N ILE A 127 -2.06 1.24 -17.60
CA ILE A 127 -3.05 0.22 -17.92
C ILE A 127 -4.29 0.93 -18.48
N GLY A 128 -5.02 0.27 -19.38
CA GLY A 128 -6.25 0.85 -19.94
C GLY A 128 -7.33 1.03 -18.88
N GLU A 129 -8.16 2.06 -19.01
CA GLU A 129 -9.32 2.29 -18.13
C GLU A 129 -10.38 1.17 -18.24
N ASP A 130 -10.33 0.43 -19.34
CA ASP A 130 -11.13 -0.77 -19.61
C ASP A 130 -10.50 -2.07 -19.07
N SER A 131 -9.33 -2.01 -18.44
CA SER A 131 -8.77 -3.15 -17.72
C SER A 131 -9.56 -3.44 -16.44
N GLN A 132 -9.47 -4.67 -15.97
CA GLN A 132 -10.13 -5.05 -14.74
C GLN A 132 -9.41 -4.45 -13.53
N LEU A 133 -8.08 -4.39 -13.57
CA LEU A 133 -7.27 -3.72 -12.55
C LEU A 133 -7.65 -2.25 -12.39
N TYR A 134 -7.86 -1.52 -13.48
CA TYR A 134 -8.25 -0.12 -13.36
C TYR A 134 -9.62 0.02 -12.70
N ARG A 135 -10.66 -0.61 -13.26
CA ARG A 135 -12.04 -0.43 -12.79
C ARG A 135 -12.27 -0.90 -11.36
N ASP A 136 -11.75 -2.08 -11.03
CA ASP A 136 -12.11 -2.76 -9.79
C ASP A 136 -11.16 -2.43 -8.64
N TYR A 137 -10.00 -1.84 -8.94
CA TYR A 137 -8.93 -1.64 -7.96
C TYR A 137 -8.38 -0.20 -7.98
N LEU A 138 -7.78 0.26 -9.10
CA LEU A 138 -7.16 1.60 -9.14
C LEU A 138 -8.18 2.72 -8.98
N ALA A 139 -9.26 2.72 -9.76
CA ALA A 139 -10.30 3.74 -9.70
C ALA A 139 -10.98 3.81 -8.31
N VAL A 140 -11.12 2.67 -7.62
CA VAL A 140 -11.63 2.60 -6.25
C VAL A 140 -10.65 3.29 -5.28
N LEU A 141 -9.36 2.96 -5.36
CA LEU A 141 -8.34 3.57 -4.50
C LEU A 141 -8.17 5.06 -4.78
N ASP A 142 -8.21 5.48 -6.05
CA ASP A 142 -8.12 6.88 -6.47
C ASP A 142 -9.29 7.69 -5.92
N THR A 143 -10.51 7.16 -6.02
CA THR A 143 -11.72 7.80 -5.46
C THR A 143 -11.57 8.01 -3.95
N VAL A 144 -11.09 6.99 -3.24
CA VAL A 144 -10.89 7.06 -1.79
C VAL A 144 -9.78 8.04 -1.43
N GLY A 145 -8.62 7.94 -2.07
CA GLY A 145 -7.49 8.80 -1.73
C GLY A 145 -7.72 10.27 -2.12
N TRP A 146 -8.45 10.54 -3.22
CA TRP A 146 -8.95 11.88 -3.53
C TRP A 146 -9.84 12.42 -2.40
N ALA A 147 -10.80 11.62 -1.93
CA ALA A 147 -11.70 12.02 -0.84
C ALA A 147 -10.95 12.25 0.49
N GLN A 148 -9.87 11.52 0.74
CA GLN A 148 -9.01 11.68 1.92
C GLN A 148 -8.07 12.90 1.81
N MET A 149 -7.72 13.31 0.59
CA MET A 149 -6.80 14.42 0.36
C MET A 149 -7.40 15.74 0.90
N PRO A 150 -6.66 16.52 1.71
CA PRO A 150 -7.18 17.80 2.20
C PRO A 150 -7.56 18.75 1.06
N ARG A 151 -8.69 19.46 1.20
CA ARG A 151 -9.26 20.35 0.17
C ARG A 151 -8.28 21.35 -0.43
N LYS A 152 -7.31 21.84 0.35
CA LYS A 152 -6.30 22.79 -0.16
C LYS A 152 -5.43 22.16 -1.26
N TYR A 153 -5.11 20.87 -1.15
CA TYR A 153 -4.30 20.12 -2.12
C TYR A 153 -5.13 19.68 -3.33
N GLN A 154 -6.39 19.27 -3.10
CA GLN A 154 -7.36 19.06 -4.19
C GLN A 154 -7.48 20.30 -5.09
N LYS A 155 -7.59 21.49 -4.50
CA LYS A 155 -7.66 22.75 -5.27
C LYS A 155 -6.41 23.02 -6.10
N ILE A 156 -5.22 22.72 -5.57
CA ILE A 156 -3.96 22.86 -6.31
C ILE A 156 -4.02 21.94 -7.53
N TYR A 157 -4.28 20.65 -7.32
CA TYR A 157 -4.36 19.69 -8.42
C TYR A 157 -5.43 20.07 -9.45
N SER A 158 -6.64 20.44 -9.02
CA SER A 158 -7.70 20.84 -9.94
C SER A 158 -7.32 22.06 -10.80
N ALA A 159 -6.50 22.97 -10.27
CA ALA A 159 -6.05 24.15 -11.01
C ALA A 159 -4.85 23.86 -11.93
N THR A 160 -3.95 22.95 -11.55
CA THR A 160 -2.65 22.76 -12.22
C THR A 160 -2.58 21.48 -13.03
N GLN A 161 -3.39 20.47 -12.69
CA GLN A 161 -3.27 19.09 -13.15
C GLN A 161 -1.87 18.50 -12.92
N ASP A 162 -1.17 18.99 -11.90
CA ASP A 162 0.25 18.72 -11.67
C ASP A 162 0.47 18.24 -10.23
N TRP A 163 0.80 16.95 -10.10
CA TRP A 163 1.10 16.31 -8.82
C TRP A 163 2.38 16.83 -8.17
N HIS A 164 3.34 17.35 -8.94
CA HIS A 164 4.57 17.92 -8.39
C HIS A 164 4.25 19.13 -7.50
N GLN A 165 3.38 20.03 -7.96
CA GLN A 165 2.94 21.19 -7.19
C GLN A 165 2.15 20.81 -5.93
N VAL A 166 1.39 19.70 -5.98
CA VAL A 166 0.71 19.16 -4.80
C VAL A 166 1.72 18.67 -3.78
N ALA A 167 2.71 17.89 -4.22
CA ALA A 167 3.77 17.35 -3.37
C ALA A 167 4.62 18.46 -2.73
N GLU A 168 5.03 19.48 -3.49
CA GLU A 168 5.75 20.64 -2.96
C GLU A 168 4.95 21.36 -1.86
N ALA A 169 3.66 21.57 -2.08
CA ALA A 169 2.78 22.18 -1.08
C ALA A 169 2.58 21.27 0.15
N TRP A 170 2.59 19.94 -0.03
CA TRP A 170 2.51 18.98 1.05
C TRP A 170 3.74 19.07 1.96
N VAL A 171 4.93 18.94 1.37
CA VAL A 171 6.22 19.00 2.07
C VAL A 171 6.37 20.33 2.80
N LYS A 172 6.08 21.47 2.15
CA LYS A 172 6.14 22.78 2.82
C LYS A 172 5.21 22.91 4.03
N GLY A 173 4.07 22.20 4.01
CA GLY A 173 3.09 22.22 5.10
C GLY A 173 3.39 21.26 6.25
N HIS A 174 4.28 20.29 6.07
CA HIS A 174 4.58 19.23 7.04
C HIS A 174 6.08 19.11 7.38
N GLY A 175 6.94 19.84 6.67
CA GLY A 175 8.35 20.02 6.97
C GLY A 175 8.53 21.11 8.04
N GLY A 176 8.70 20.66 9.28
CA GLY A 176 9.16 21.42 10.44
C GLY A 176 10.05 20.53 11.29
#